data_AF-A0A6V8P6Y3-F1
#
_entry.id   AF-A0A6V8P6Y3-F1
#
_cell.length_a   1.000
_cell.length_b   1.000
_cell.length_c   1.000
_cell.angle_alpha   90.00
_cell.angle_beta   90.00
_cell.angle_gamma   90.00
#
_symmetry.space_group_name_H-M   'P 1'
#
loop_
_entity.id
_entity.type
_entity.pdbx_description
1 polymer ?
#
loop_
_entity_poly.entity_id
_entity_poly.type
_entity_poly.pdbx_seq_one_letter_code
_entity_poly.pdbx_strand_id
1 'polypeptide(L)' 'MSKRPTTLPVIVDKSHLISIGEQLYSESVELVRELVNNAYDADATRVQVLVEQERLAVDDNGSGMDLEGLKQYFSVG' A
#
# COMPACT_ATOMS: atom_id res chain seq x y z
N MET A 1 -25.51 11.38 8.76
CA MET A 1 -24.73 12.47 8.12
C MET A 1 -23.73 11.84 7.18
N SER A 2 -23.88 12.00 5.86
CA SER A 2 -22.94 11.45 4.89
C SER A 2 -21.66 12.31 4.89
N LYS A 3 -20.54 11.75 5.37
CA LYS A 3 -19.24 12.43 5.32
C LYS A 3 -18.85 12.61 3.85
N ARG A 4 -18.63 13.85 3.40
CA ARG A 4 -18.09 14.10 2.06
C ARG A 4 -16.69 13.48 1.98
N PRO A 5 -16.34 12.76 0.90
CA PRO A 5 -15.00 12.20 0.74
C PRO A 5 -13.97 13.33 0.70
N THR A 6 -12.92 13.21 1.51
CA THR A 6 -11.75 14.10 1.49
C THR A 6 -10.74 13.51 0.53
N THR A 7 -10.21 14.33 -0.38
CA THR A 7 -9.16 13.91 -1.31
C THR A 7 -7.79 14.29 -0.77
N LEU A 8 -6.79 13.42 -0.98
CA LEU A 8 -5.40 13.66 -0.63
C LEU A 8 -4.57 13.68 -1.92
N PRO A 9 -3.85 14.76 -2.24
CA PRO A 9 -2.92 14.76 -3.37
C PRO A 9 -1.71 13.87 -3.03
N VAL A 10 -1.38 12.96 -3.93
CA VAL A 10 -0.25 12.03 -3.78
C VAL A 10 0.71 12.23 -4.95
N ILE A 11 2.00 12.14 -4.68
CA ILE A 11 3.04 12.21 -5.71
C ILE A 11 3.32 10.79 -6.18
N VAL A 12 3.26 10.59 -7.49
CA VAL A 12 3.55 9.30 -8.12
C VAL A 12 4.76 9.44 -9.03
N ASP A 13 5.81 8.65 -8.79
CA ASP A 13 6.96 8.59 -9.69
C ASP A 13 6.61 7.76 -10.93
N LYS A 14 6.69 8.36 -12.12
CA LYS A 14 6.32 7.70 -13.37
C LYS A 14 7.22 6.51 -13.71
N SER A 15 8.45 6.46 -13.20
CA SER A 15 9.40 5.39 -13.51
C SER A 15 8.98 4.04 -12.93
N HIS A 16 8.28 4.04 -11.79
CA HIS A 16 7.84 2.83 -11.08
C HIS A 16 6.46 2.35 -11.54
N LEU A 17 5.56 3.24 -12.00
CA LEU A 17 4.30 2.85 -12.65
C LEU A 17 4.50 2.01 -13.92
N ILE A 18 5.61 2.21 -14.64
CA ILE A 18 5.93 1.49 -15.88
C ILE A 18 6.48 0.08 -15.56
N SER A 19 7.27 -0.07 -14.50
CA SER A 19 7.74 -1.35 -13.99
C SER A 19 6.59 -2.30 -13.63
N ILE A 20 5.58 -1.75 -12.92
CA ILE A 20 4.35 -2.46 -12.53
C ILE A 20 3.54 -2.93 -13.76
N GLY A 21 3.75 -2.37 -14.96
CA GLY A 21 3.00 -2.77 -16.17
C GLY A 21 3.62 -3.93 -16.96
N GLU A 22 4.94 -4.05 -16.99
CA GLU A 22 5.65 -4.97 -17.90
C GLU A 22 6.37 -6.15 -17.20
N GLN A 23 6.62 -6.09 -15.88
CA GLN A 23 7.34 -7.12 -15.10
C GLN A 23 6.51 -7.84 -14.01
N LEU A 24 5.18 -7.77 -14.12
CA LEU A 24 4.16 -8.19 -13.13
C LEU A 24 4.35 -9.54 -12.44
N TYR A 25 5.05 -10.52 -13.03
CA TYR A 25 5.21 -11.84 -12.40
C TYR A 25 6.37 -11.91 -11.40
N SER A 26 7.44 -11.13 -11.56
CA SER A 26 8.52 -11.04 -10.57
C SER A 26 8.28 -9.95 -9.54
N GLU A 27 7.65 -8.84 -9.94
CA GLU A 27 7.45 -7.67 -9.08
C GLU A 27 6.24 -7.79 -8.14
N SER A 28 5.22 -8.58 -8.49
CA SER A 28 4.03 -8.73 -7.63
C SER A 28 4.36 -9.39 -6.30
N VAL A 29 5.26 -10.38 -6.27
CA VAL A 29 5.72 -11.00 -5.02
C VAL A 29 6.56 -10.03 -4.21
N GLU A 30 7.40 -9.23 -4.86
CA GLU A 30 8.22 -8.20 -4.19
C GLU A 30 7.34 -7.12 -3.57
N LEU A 31 6.29 -6.67 -4.29
CA LEU A 31 5.31 -5.72 -3.79
C LEU A 31 4.58 -6.26 -2.54
N VAL A 32 4.14 -7.52 -2.56
CA VAL A 32 3.54 -8.15 -1.37
C VAL A 32 4.56 -8.19 -0.23
N ARG A 33 5.82 -8.51 -0.51
CA ARG A 33 6.89 -8.55 0.50
C ARG A 33 7.09 -7.18 1.15
N GLU A 34 7.14 -6.12 0.35
CA GLU A 34 7.27 -4.75 0.84
C GLU A 34 6.08 -4.31 1.69
N LEU A 35 4.85 -4.59 1.24
CA LEU A 35 3.64 -4.29 2.01
C LEU A 35 3.61 -5.02 3.36
N VAL A 36 4.02 -6.30 3.39
CA VAL A 36 4.10 -7.08 4.64
C VAL A 36 5.19 -6.56 5.57
N ASN A 37 6.35 -6.15 5.04
CA ASN A 37 7.41 -5.55 5.86
C ASN A 37 6.94 -4.22 6.47
N ASN A 38 6.29 -3.35 5.69
CA ASN A 38 5.75 -2.08 6.17
C ASN A 38 4.77 -2.28 7.33
N ALA A 39 3.96 -3.35 7.28
CA ALA A 39 3.06 -3.69 8.38
C ALA A 39 3.82 -4.04 9.67
N TYR A 40 4.91 -4.83 9.58
CA TYR A 40 5.72 -5.16 10.75
C TYR A 40 6.57 -3.98 11.26
N ASP A 41 7.02 -3.09 10.38
CA ASP A 41 7.64 -1.81 10.77
C ASP A 41 6.64 -0.91 11.53
N ALA A 42 5.35 -1.10 11.29
CA ALA A 42 4.25 -0.47 12.04
C ALA A 42 3.83 -1.26 13.29
N ASP A 43 4.69 -2.17 13.80
CA ASP A 43 4.46 -3.01 14.98
C ASP A 43 3.24 -3.96 14.87
N ALA A 44 2.85 -4.35 13.65
CA ALA A 44 1.77 -5.31 13.46
C ALA A 44 2.10 -6.67 14.10
N THR A 45 1.10 -7.27 14.74
CA THR A 45 1.19 -8.64 15.29
C THR A 45 0.46 -9.65 14.42
N ARG A 46 -0.35 -9.15 13.48
CA ARG A 46 -1.09 -9.93 12.49
C ARG A 46 -1.12 -9.17 11.18
N VAL A 47 -0.72 -9.86 10.11
CA VAL A 47 -0.88 -9.40 8.72
C VAL A 47 -1.66 -10.45 7.97
N GLN A 48 -2.71 -10.04 7.27
CA GLN A 48 -3.55 -10.90 6.43
C GLN A 48 -3.36 -10.52 4.97
N VAL A 49 -3.04 -11.51 4.14
CA VAL A 49 -2.92 -11.36 2.70
C VAL A 49 -4.05 -12.12 2.03
N LEU A 50 -4.85 -11.44 1.21
CA LEU A 50 -5.88 -12.04 0.38
C LEU A 50 -5.52 -11.89 -1.10
N VAL A 51 -5.45 -13.01 -1.80
CA VAL A 51 -5.19 -13.07 -3.25
C VAL A 51 -6.42 -13.64 -3.93
N GLU A 52 -7.06 -12.83 -4.76
CA GLU A 52 -8.22 -13.16 -5.58
C GLU A 52 -7.88 -12.88 -7.05
N GLN A 53 -8.71 -13.34 -8.00
CA GLN A 53 -8.40 -13.25 -9.43
C GLN A 53 -8.15 -11.81 -9.92
N GLU A 54 -8.84 -10.82 -9.36
CA GLU A 54 -8.74 -9.40 -9.77
C GLU A 54 -8.40 -8.47 -8.61
N ARG A 55 -8.02 -9.03 -7.46
CA ARG A 55 -7.76 -8.25 -6.23
C ARG A 55 -6.65 -8.87 -5.41
N LEU A 56 -5.75 -8.01 -4.95
CA LEU A 56 -4.78 -8.29 -3.92
C LEU A 56 -5.05 -7.34 -2.75
N ALA A 57 -5.08 -7.85 -1.53
CA ALA A 57 -5.19 -7.04 -0.33
C ALA A 57 -4.23 -7.50 0.75
N VAL A 58 -3.62 -6.52 1.43
CA VAL A 58 -2.78 -6.70 2.60
C VAL A 58 -3.39 -5.85 3.71
N ASP A 59 -3.88 -6.51 4.77
CA ASP A 59 -4.52 -5.88 5.92
C ASP A 59 -3.72 -6.21 7.18
N ASP A 60 -3.31 -5.18 7.93
CA ASP A 60 -2.55 -5.34 9.18
C ASP A 60 -3.28 -4.74 10.39
N ASN A 61 -2.75 -5.02 11.58
CA ASN A 61 -3.23 -4.45 12.85
C ASN A 61 -2.16 -3.62 13.56
N GLY A 62 -1.22 -3.05 12.80
CA GLY A 62 -0.19 -2.16 13.30
C GLY A 62 -0.73 -0.79 13.73
N SER A 63 0.19 0.14 13.92
CA SER A 63 -0.09 1.51 14.40
C SER A 63 -0.92 2.35 13.43
N GLY A 64 -0.95 1.98 12.14
CA GLY A 64 -1.70 2.69 11.10
C GLY A 64 -1.17 4.10 10.84
N MET A 65 -1.97 4.91 10.15
CA MET A 65 -1.63 6.31 9.88
C MET A 65 -2.85 7.21 10.02
N ASP A 66 -2.67 8.39 10.60
CA ASP A 66 -3.65 9.48 10.53
C ASP A 66 -3.48 10.28 9.22
N LEU A 67 -4.27 11.34 9.05
CA LEU A 67 -4.23 12.15 7.83
C LEU A 67 -2.87 12.84 7.60
N GLU A 68 -2.17 13.24 8.67
CA GLU A 68 -0.87 13.90 8.56
C GLU A 68 0.23 12.88 8.24
N GLY A 69 0.18 11.70 8.87
CA GLY A 69 1.03 10.56 8.51
C GLY A 69 0.85 10.16 7.05
N LEU A 70 -0.39 10.09 6.57
CA LEU A 70 -0.67 9.82 5.15
C LEU A 70 -0.08 10.89 4.23
N LYS A 71 -0.22 12.18 4.54
CA LYS A 71 0.40 13.27 3.75
C LYS A 71 1.92 13.15 3.67
N GLN A 72 2.54 12.72 4.76
CA GLN A 72 3.99 12.71 4.89
C GLN A 72 4.63 11.48 4.27
N TYR A 73 4.00 10.31 4.39
CA TYR A 73 4.62 9.02 4.07
C TYR A 73 3.96 8.28 2.91
N PHE A 74 2.76 8.67 2.47
CA PHE A 74 2.10 8.03 1.34
C PHE A 74 2.62 8.58 0.01
N SER A 75 3.80 8.08 -0.38
CA SER A 75 4.38 8.28 -1.71
C SER A 75 4.28 6.98 -2.51
N VAL A 76 3.75 7.06 -3.73
CA VAL A 76 3.78 5.93 -4.66
C VAL A 76 5.02 6.11 -5.52
N GLY A 77 6.10 5.44 -5.12
CA GLY A 77 7.16 5.08 -6.05
C GLY A 77 6.61 3.92 -6.84
#